data_AF-A0A4S3J1Y8-F1
#
_entry.id   AF-A0A4S3J1Y8-F1
#
_cell.length_a   1.000
_cell.length_b   1.000
_cell.length_c   1.000
_cell.angle_alpha   90.00
_cell.angle_beta   90.00
_cell.angle_gamma   90.00
#
_symmetry.space_group_name_H-M   'P 1'
#
loop_
_entity.id
_entity.type
_entity.pdbx_description
1 polymer ?
#
loop_
_entity_poly.entity_id
_entity_poly.type
_entity_poly.pdbx_seq_one_letter_code
_entity_poly.pdbx_strand_id
1 'polypeptide(L)'
;MALIPVVPNIPFLYLVYRGWSHWREFLVEKDLLKPVSYPGLEQLYAKRVPRALEHSHVEKPISQMAEDVENSKDTLLLRMTDAKKLATILDAPELALEAERAIVQAEEQLQAQKKEEQEKNAPQKKHV
;
A
#
# COMPACT_ATOMS: atom_id res chain seq x y z
N MET A 1 4.68 11.18 -43.20
CA MET A 1 5.99 11.46 -42.58
C MET A 1 5.88 11.15 -41.10
N ALA A 2 6.24 9.93 -40.70
CA ALA A 2 6.19 9.51 -39.30
C ALA A 2 7.43 10.05 -38.58
N LEU A 3 7.22 10.92 -37.60
CA LEU A 3 8.26 11.41 -36.72
C LEU A 3 8.53 10.31 -35.68
N ILE A 4 9.45 9.40 -35.99
CA ILE A 4 10.04 8.50 -34.99
C ILE A 4 10.79 9.42 -34.01
N PRO A 5 10.46 9.46 -32.71
CA PRO A 5 11.28 10.19 -31.76
C PRO A 5 12.58 9.40 -31.65
N VAL A 6 13.63 9.94 -32.27
CA VAL A 6 15.01 9.58 -31.98
C VAL A 6 15.15 9.75 -30.48
N VAL A 7 15.17 8.66 -29.71
CA VAL A 7 15.53 8.69 -28.30
C VAL A 7 16.99 9.14 -28.29
N PRO A 8 17.31 10.41 -27.98
CA PRO A 8 18.70 10.72 -27.76
C PRO A 8 19.02 10.02 -26.44
N ASN A 9 20.15 9.33 -26.36
CA ASN A 9 20.74 9.02 -25.07
C ASN A 9 20.67 10.30 -24.24
N ILE A 10 19.89 10.35 -23.14
CA ILE A 10 19.71 11.55 -22.30
C ILE A 10 20.61 11.43 -21.07
N PRO A 11 21.96 11.53 -21.22
CA PRO A 11 22.87 11.43 -20.10
C PRO A 11 22.60 12.53 -19.08
N PHE A 12 22.08 13.69 -19.51
CA PHE A 12 21.74 14.78 -18.60
C PHE A 12 20.62 14.40 -17.62
N LEU A 13 19.50 13.84 -18.09
CA LEU A 13 18.42 13.39 -17.20
C LEU A 13 18.87 12.26 -16.28
N TYR A 14 19.72 11.35 -16.77
CA TYR A 14 20.29 10.29 -15.94
C TYR A 14 21.22 10.85 -14.84
N LEU A 15 22.06 11.83 -15.14
CA LEU A 15 22.93 12.47 -14.16
C LEU A 15 22.14 13.28 -13.12
N VAL A 16 21.11 13.99 -13.56
CA VAL A 16 20.18 14.71 -12.65
C VAL A 16 19.44 13.72 -11.76
N TYR A 17 18.90 12.62 -12.32
CA TYR A 17 18.24 11.56 -11.55
C TYR A 17 19.21 10.89 -10.55
N ARG A 18 20.43 10.58 -10.97
CA ARG A 18 21.47 9.97 -10.13
C ARG A 18 21.88 10.89 -8.98
N GLY A 19 22.03 12.20 -9.24
CA GLY A 19 22.28 13.20 -8.19
C GLY A 19 21.10 13.37 -7.24
N TRP A 20 19.87 13.37 -7.77
CA TRP A 20 18.65 13.49 -6.98
C TRP A 20 18.40 12.29 -6.07
N SER A 21 18.63 11.06 -6.56
CA SER A 21 18.51 9.85 -5.76
C SER A 21 19.46 9.89 -4.56
N HIS A 22 20.71 10.28 -4.80
CA HIS A 22 21.72 10.37 -3.74
C HIS A 22 21.42 11.51 -2.75
N TRP A 23 20.85 12.61 -3.24
CA TRP A 23 20.42 13.70 -2.37
C TRP A 23 19.21 13.33 -1.51
N ARG A 24 18.26 12.55 -2.05
CA ARG A 24 17.15 12.00 -1.26
C ARG A 24 17.65 11.08 -0.15
N GLU A 25 18.59 10.17 -0.45
CA GLU A 25 19.21 9.31 0.57
C GLU A 25 19.89 10.13 1.66
N PHE A 26 20.66 11.16 1.28
CA PHE A 26 21.32 12.05 2.23
C PHE A 26 20.32 12.84 3.09
N LEU A 27 19.20 13.29 2.53
CA LEU A 27 18.14 13.99 3.28
C LEU A 27 17.42 13.09 4.28
N VAL A 28 17.24 11.81 3.95
CA VAL A 28 16.70 10.79 4.86
C VAL A 28 17.72 10.46 5.95
N GLU A 29 18.99 10.22 5.60
CA GLU A 29 20.05 9.86 6.55
C GLU A 29 20.33 10.96 7.57
N LYS A 30 20.19 12.23 7.16
CA LYS A 30 20.35 13.39 8.06
C LYS A 30 19.08 13.74 8.85
N ASP A 31 18.02 12.94 8.75
CA ASP A 31 16.73 13.15 9.42
C ASP A 31 16.16 14.55 9.18
N LEU A 32 16.50 15.16 8.04
CA LEU A 32 16.05 16.49 7.63
C LEU A 32 14.63 16.44 7.09
N LEU A 33 14.17 15.25 6.70
CA LEU A 33 12.79 14.99 6.34
C LEU A 33 12.02 14.72 7.63
N LYS A 34 11.17 15.67 8.03
CA LYS A 34 10.19 15.45 9.09
C LYS A 34 8.95 14.82 8.45
N PRO A 35 8.73 13.49 8.53
CA PRO A 35 7.49 12.90 8.07
C PRO A 35 6.35 13.50 8.90
N VAL A 36 5.55 14.35 8.26
CA VAL A 36 4.36 14.93 8.88
C VAL A 36 3.26 13.90 8.74
N SER A 37 2.75 13.42 9.87
CA SER A 37 1.60 12.55 9.84
C SER A 37 0.37 13.37 9.43
N TYR A 38 -0.42 12.84 8.49
CA TYR A 38 -1.59 13.55 7.98
C TYR A 38 -2.82 13.14 8.80
N PRO A 39 -3.39 14.04 9.63
CA PRO A 39 -4.42 13.67 10.60
C PRO A 39 -5.72 13.17 9.94
N GLY A 40 -6.03 13.62 8.72
CA GLY A 40 -7.18 13.12 7.96
C GLY A 40 -7.02 11.67 7.51
N LEU A 41 -5.78 11.23 7.29
CA LEU A 41 -5.45 9.87 6.88
C LEU A 41 -5.54 8.94 8.09
N GLU A 42 -4.94 9.34 9.21
CA GLU A 42 -5.02 8.61 10.48
C GLU A 42 -6.47 8.34 10.89
N GLN A 43 -7.36 9.33 10.77
CA GLN A 43 -8.78 9.15 11.06
C GLN A 43 -9.47 8.15 10.13
N LEU A 44 -9.13 8.14 8.85
CA LEU A 44 -9.70 7.19 7.90
C LEU A 44 -9.27 5.76 8.22
N TYR A 45 -7.99 5.55 8.52
CA TYR A 45 -7.44 4.26 8.90
C TYR A 45 -7.98 3.81 10.26
N ALA A 46 -8.02 4.68 11.27
CA ALA A 46 -8.57 4.36 12.60
C ALA A 46 -10.03 3.90 12.55
N LYS A 47 -10.84 4.43 11.63
CA LYS A 47 -12.23 3.97 11.41
C LYS A 47 -12.33 2.59 10.77
N ARG A 48 -11.26 2.07 10.17
CA ARG A 48 -11.22 0.81 9.42
C ARG A 48 -10.56 -0.32 10.20
N VAL A 49 -9.61 -0.01 11.09
CA VAL A 49 -8.90 -0.96 11.95
C VAL A 49 -9.84 -1.88 12.77
N PRO A 50 -10.89 -1.39 13.45
CA PRO A 50 -11.79 -2.25 14.23
C PRO A 50 -12.56 -3.26 13.36
N ARG A 51 -12.77 -2.95 12.07
CA ARG A 51 -13.48 -3.84 11.14
C ARG A 51 -12.57 -4.94 10.60
N ALA A 52 -11.28 -4.67 10.42
CA ALA A 52 -10.33 -5.68 9.92
C ALA A 52 -10.02 -6.76 10.96
N LEU A 53 -10.12 -6.45 12.26
CA LEU A 53 -9.83 -7.38 13.35
C LEU A 53 -10.99 -8.31 13.74
N GLU A 54 -12.11 -8.29 13.01
CA GLU A 54 -13.39 -9.00 13.20
C GLU A 54 -14.03 -9.06 14.60
N HIS A 55 -13.33 -9.02 15.74
CA HIS A 55 -13.93 -9.09 17.09
C HIS A 55 -13.09 -8.47 18.24
N SER A 56 -12.04 -7.70 17.99
CA SER A 56 -11.28 -7.09 19.11
C SER A 56 -11.98 -5.86 19.69
N HIS A 57 -12.30 -5.96 20.99
CA HIS A 57 -12.90 -4.97 21.88
C HIS A 57 -12.59 -3.50 21.51
N VAL A 58 -13.65 -2.70 21.43
CA VAL A 58 -13.69 -1.28 21.00
C VAL A 58 -12.97 -0.30 21.95
N GLU A 59 -12.26 -0.78 22.98
CA GLU A 59 -11.70 0.05 24.06
C GLU A 59 -10.17 0.18 24.06
N LYS A 60 -9.46 -0.47 23.12
CA LYS A 60 -8.00 -0.34 23.05
C LYS A 60 -7.56 0.97 22.37
N PRO A 61 -6.48 1.62 22.86
CA PRO A 61 -5.88 2.77 22.17
C PRO A 61 -5.41 2.39 20.76
N ILE A 62 -5.54 3.34 19.81
CA ILE A 62 -5.25 3.14 18.38
C ILE A 62 -3.89 2.48 18.12
N SER A 63 -2.88 2.82 18.93
CA SER A 63 -1.53 2.25 18.84
C SER A 63 -1.52 0.72 19.05
N GLN A 64 -2.28 0.23 20.02
CA GLN A 64 -2.37 -1.21 20.30
C GLN A 64 -3.21 -1.94 19.25
N MET A 65 -4.22 -1.27 18.67
CA MET A 65 -5.00 -1.87 17.59
C MET A 65 -4.19 -1.95 16.29
N ALA A 66 -3.27 -1.02 16.03
CA ALA A 66 -2.36 -1.08 14.89
C ALA A 66 -1.39 -2.26 15.01
N GLU A 67 -0.81 -2.47 16.20
CA GLU A 67 0.01 -3.64 16.50
C GLU A 67 -0.78 -4.94 16.35
N ASP A 68 -2.02 -4.99 16.85
CA ASP A 68 -2.89 -6.18 16.70
C ASP A 68 -3.17 -6.49 15.21
N VAL A 69 -3.32 -5.46 14.35
CA VAL A 69 -3.48 -5.65 12.89
C VAL A 69 -2.20 -6.17 12.25
N GLU A 70 -1.04 -5.63 12.63
CA GLU A 70 0.26 -6.07 12.09
C GLU A 70 0.56 -7.54 12.44
N ASN A 71 0.11 -8.00 13.61
CA ASN A 71 0.25 -9.39 14.04
C ASN A 71 -0.88 -10.31 13.55
N SER A 72 -1.92 -9.77 12.91
CA SER A 72 -3.07 -10.52 12.42
C SER A 72 -2.82 -11.12 11.02
N LYS A 73 -3.68 -12.05 10.60
CA LYS A 73 -3.61 -12.62 9.25
C LYS A 73 -3.84 -11.52 8.21
N ASP A 74 -3.04 -11.52 7.14
CA ASP A 74 -3.16 -10.61 6.01
C ASP A 74 -4.63 -10.40 5.59
N THR A 75 -5.12 -9.19 5.83
CA THR A 75 -6.51 -8.80 5.65
C THR A 75 -6.61 -7.44 4.99
N LEU A 76 -7.54 -7.30 4.05
CA LEU A 76 -7.74 -6.06 3.32
C LEU A 76 -8.39 -4.98 4.23
N LEU A 77 -7.66 -3.88 4.44
CA LEU A 77 -8.11 -2.79 5.33
C LEU A 77 -8.97 -1.73 4.61
N LEU A 78 -8.61 -1.41 3.36
CA LEU A 78 -9.28 -0.39 2.55
C LEU A 78 -10.20 -1.03 1.51
N ARG A 79 -11.31 -0.35 1.18
CA ARG A 79 -12.26 -0.78 0.14
C ARG A 79 -12.28 0.23 -1.01
N MET A 80 -12.85 -0.17 -2.15
CA MET A 80 -13.04 0.72 -3.32
C MET A 80 -13.69 2.07 -2.96
N THR A 81 -14.68 2.06 -2.07
CA THR A 81 -15.37 3.28 -1.62
C THR A 81 -14.46 4.26 -0.87
N ASP A 82 -13.32 3.80 -0.37
CA ASP A 82 -12.35 4.60 0.36
C ASP A 82 -11.31 5.24 -0.54
N ALA A 83 -11.09 4.71 -1.73
CA ALA A 83 -10.15 5.30 -2.70
C ALA A 83 -10.52 6.75 -3.05
N LYS A 84 -11.82 7.03 -3.25
CA LYS A 84 -12.31 8.40 -3.49
C LYS A 84 -12.14 9.31 -2.27
N LYS A 85 -12.32 8.77 -1.05
CA LYS A 85 -12.12 9.54 0.19
C LYS A 85 -10.65 9.85 0.41
N LEU A 86 -9.76 8.89 0.14
CA LEU A 86 -8.31 9.07 0.18
C LEU A 86 -7.87 10.16 -0.80
N ALA A 87 -8.33 10.09 -2.05
CA ALA A 87 -8.03 11.10 -3.06
C ALA A 87 -8.51 12.51 -2.65
N THR A 88 -9.66 12.60 -2.00
CA THR A 88 -10.19 13.87 -1.47
C THR A 88 -9.36 14.39 -0.29
N ILE A 89 -8.95 13.51 0.63
CA ILE A 89 -8.13 13.84 1.80
C ILE A 89 -6.74 14.31 1.38
N LEU A 90 -6.17 13.70 0.36
CA LEU A 90 -4.84 14.00 -0.17
C LEU A 90 -4.84 15.14 -1.21
N ASP A 91 -6.00 15.76 -1.47
CA ASP A 91 -6.19 16.80 -2.49
C ASP A 91 -5.63 16.40 -3.88
N ALA A 92 -5.79 15.11 -4.21
CA ALA A 92 -5.17 14.48 -5.36
C ALA A 92 -6.18 13.55 -6.05
N PRO A 93 -7.06 14.09 -6.91
CA PRO A 93 -8.13 13.31 -7.54
C PRO A 93 -7.61 12.21 -8.47
N GLU A 94 -6.43 12.39 -9.07
CA GLU A 94 -5.81 11.37 -9.94
C GLU A 94 -5.43 10.09 -9.19
N LEU A 95 -5.15 10.20 -7.88
CA LEU A 95 -4.83 9.04 -7.03
C LEU A 95 -6.03 8.11 -6.79
N ALA A 96 -7.26 8.54 -7.04
CA ALA A 96 -8.44 7.69 -6.82
C ALA A 96 -8.37 6.41 -7.65
N LEU A 97 -8.01 6.55 -8.93
CA LEU A 97 -7.92 5.42 -9.86
C LEU A 97 -6.76 4.49 -9.51
N GLU A 98 -5.61 5.05 -9.12
CA GLU A 98 -4.46 4.25 -8.70
C GLU A 98 -4.74 3.50 -7.40
N ALA A 99 -5.39 4.14 -6.44
CA ALA A 99 -5.81 3.52 -5.19
C ALA A 99 -6.82 2.38 -5.44
N GLU A 100 -7.80 2.56 -6.34
CA GLU A 100 -8.72 1.48 -6.72
C GLU A 100 -7.96 0.28 -7.31
N ARG A 101 -7.02 0.51 -8.23
CA ARG A 101 -6.20 -0.57 -8.81
C ARG A 101 -5.35 -1.28 -7.75
N ALA A 102 -4.73 -0.53 -6.84
CA ALA A 102 -3.91 -1.09 -5.77
C ALA A 102 -4.73 -1.99 -4.83
N ILE A 103 -5.98 -1.60 -4.52
CA ILE A 103 -6.86 -2.43 -3.68
C ILE A 103 -7.24 -3.73 -4.43
N VAL A 104 -7.52 -3.68 -5.74
CA VAL A 104 -7.78 -4.89 -6.54
C VAL A 104 -6.57 -5.82 -6.52
N GLN A 105 -5.36 -5.27 -6.73
CA GLN A 105 -4.12 -6.04 -6.71
C GLN A 105 -3.89 -6.72 -5.35
N ALA A 106 -4.16 -6.02 -4.25
CA ALA A 106 -4.06 -6.59 -2.91
C ALA A 106 -5.09 -7.70 -2.68
N GLU A 107 -6.34 -7.52 -3.13
CA GLU A 107 -7.38 -8.56 -3.06
C GLU A 107 -6.99 -9.82 -3.83
N GLU A 108 -6.47 -9.66 -5.06
CA GLU A 108 -6.02 -10.77 -5.90
C GLU A 108 -4.86 -11.54 -5.27
N GLN A 109 -3.87 -10.81 -4.72
CA GLN A 109 -2.74 -11.42 -4.01
C GLN A 109 -3.19 -12.22 -2.79
N LEU A 110 -4.11 -11.67 -1.98
CA LEU A 110 -4.69 -12.37 -0.82
C LEU A 110 -5.43 -13.64 -1.22
N GLN A 111 -6.19 -13.61 -2.33
CA GLN A 111 -6.89 -14.78 -2.83
C GLN A 111 -5.93 -15.85 -3.37
N ALA A 112 -4.88 -15.43 -4.08
CA ALA A 112 -3.84 -16.34 -4.57
C ALA A 112 -3.13 -17.06 -3.41
N GLN A 113 -2.72 -16.32 -2.39
CA GLN A 113 -2.10 -16.90 -1.19
C GLN A 113 -3.03 -17.90 -0.48
N LYS A 114 -4.32 -17.56 -0.31
CA LYS A 114 -5.31 -18.49 0.27
C LYS A 114 -5.48 -19.78 -0.55
N LYS A 115 -5.44 -19.68 -1.89
CA LYS A 115 -5.49 -20.85 -2.78
C LYS A 115 -4.25 -21.72 -2.63
N GLU A 116 -3.06 -21.12 -2.60
CA GLU A 116 -1.80 -21.85 -2.39
C GLU A 116 -1.75 -22.54 -1.02
N GLU A 117 -2.25 -21.89 0.03
CA GLU A 117 -2.39 -22.49 1.37
C GLU A 117 -3.35 -23.70 1.36
N GLN A 118 -4.43 -23.63 0.60
CA GLN A 118 -5.40 -24.74 0.48
C GLN A 118 -4.84 -25.91 -0.33
N GLU A 119 -4.10 -25.65 -1.41
CA GLU A 119 -3.47 -26.68 -2.24
C GLU A 119 -2.34 -27.41 -1.50
N LYS A 120 -1.55 -26.70 -0.69
CA LYS A 120 -0.50 -27.30 0.15
C LYS A 120 -1.05 -28.16 1.29
N ASN A 121 -2.26 -27.85 1.78
CA ASN A 121 -2.92 -28.57 2.87
C ASN A 121 -3.88 -29.68 2.42
N ALA A 122 -4.06 -29.90 1.10
CA ALA A 122 -4.87 -31.00 0.59
C ALA A 122 -4.16 -32.34 0.85
N PRO A 123 -4.77 -33.30 1.59
CA PRO A 123 -4.12 -34.56 1.91
C PRO A 123 -3.90 -35.35 0.62
N GLN A 124 -2.64 -35.71 0.36
CA GLN A 124 -2.26 -36.67 -0.67
C GLN A 124 -3.08 -37.94 -0.45
N LYS A 125 -4.13 -38.14 -1.27
CA LYS A 125 -4.85 -39.41 -1.32
C LYS A 125 -3.83 -40.44 -1.78
N LYS A 126 -3.36 -41.22 -0.81
CA LYS A 126 -2.49 -42.39 -1.01
C LYS A 126 -3.11 -43.24 -2.11
N HIS A 127 -2.40 -43.33 -3.23
CA HIS A 127 -2.65 -44.36 -4.23
C HIS A 127 -2.23 -45.69 -3.57
N VAL A 128 -3.22 -46.47 -3.16
CA VAL A 128 -3.08 -47.90 -2.87
C VAL A 128 -3.65 -48.65 -4.06
#